data_AF-L1JPZ7-F1
#
_entry.id   AF-L1JPZ7-F1
#
_cell.length_a   1.000
_cell.length_b   1.000
_cell.length_c   1.000
_cell.angle_alpha   90.00
_cell.angle_beta   90.00
_cell.angle_gamma   90.00
#
_symmetry.space_group_name_H-M   'P 1'
#
loop_
_entity.id
_entity.type
_entity.pdbx_description
1 polymer ?
#
loop_
_entity_poly.entity_id
_entity_poly.type
_entity_poly.pdbx_seq_one_letter_code
_entity_poly.pdbx_strand_id
1 'polypeptide(L)'
;MLSSADNLGTPFSYAVDGIATDFTLSNYKSFVLCVGGECGPFSDVRASNGNWHHIAVTWDASSNDPRGNAIFYLDGNKVWSGDVAKGKSIMNGGTVVLGNSQTAPGQVGSGTSNFVGQMSDVLWVNRVMSEVDVQALMMSHVTGHEAGAVLAFAMTQPDDHLTNLMDYSTSNYVGEFMGDPKPELMFPAQDSRPPNW
;
A
#
# COMPACT_ATOMS: atom_id res chain seq x y z
N MET A 1 1.56 8.28 -3.71
CA MET A 1 2.64 7.74 -4.58
C MET A 1 2.63 8.44 -5.93
N LEU A 2 3.77 8.54 -6.61
CA LEU A 2 3.92 9.04 -7.98
C LEU A 2 4.80 8.07 -8.76
N SER A 3 4.40 7.71 -9.98
CA SER A 3 5.24 6.97 -10.92
C SER A 3 4.86 7.28 -12.36
N SER A 4 5.84 7.23 -13.25
CA SER A 4 5.68 7.23 -14.71
C SER A 4 6.37 6.03 -15.36
N ALA A 5 6.85 5.07 -14.56
CA ALA A 5 7.65 3.97 -15.06
C ALA A 5 6.77 2.92 -15.74
N ASP A 6 7.23 2.40 -16.88
CA ASP A 6 6.53 1.40 -17.67
C ASP A 6 6.82 -0.02 -17.16
N ASN A 7 6.43 -0.30 -15.92
CA ASN A 7 6.50 -1.63 -15.32
C ASN A 7 5.26 -1.88 -14.44
N LEU A 8 5.10 -3.12 -13.93
CA LEU A 8 3.96 -3.46 -13.09
C LEU A 8 4.22 -3.01 -11.64
N GLY A 9 5.39 -3.30 -11.09
CA GLY A 9 5.83 -2.80 -9.78
C GLY A 9 4.96 -3.20 -8.58
N THR A 10 5.54 -3.09 -7.37
CA THR A 10 4.86 -3.43 -6.12
C THR A 10 5.15 -2.37 -5.07
N PRO A 11 4.27 -1.37 -4.91
CA PRO A 11 4.45 -0.34 -3.88
C PRO A 11 4.51 -0.90 -2.46
N PHE A 12 3.70 -1.92 -2.16
CA PHE A 12 3.58 -2.49 -0.82
C PHE A 12 3.50 -4.02 -0.85
N SER A 13 4.31 -4.67 -0.04
CA SER A 13 4.32 -6.12 0.16
C SER A 13 4.44 -6.45 1.65
N TYR A 14 3.60 -7.37 2.11
CA TYR A 14 3.70 -8.02 3.41
C TYR A 14 3.71 -9.53 3.23
N ALA A 15 4.72 -10.18 3.80
CA ALA A 15 4.93 -11.62 3.68
C ALA A 15 5.20 -12.26 5.04
N VAL A 16 4.59 -13.42 5.25
CA VAL A 16 4.88 -14.33 6.37
C VAL A 16 5.59 -15.57 5.85
N ASP A 17 6.13 -16.37 6.76
CA ASP A 17 6.75 -17.64 6.38
C ASP A 17 5.74 -18.54 5.63
N GLY A 18 6.18 -19.08 4.49
CA GLY A 18 5.34 -19.87 3.59
C GLY A 18 4.31 -19.09 2.73
N ILE A 19 4.08 -17.79 2.96
CA ILE A 19 3.11 -16.98 2.18
C ILE A 19 3.73 -15.63 1.80
N ALA A 20 4.33 -15.60 0.60
CA ALA A 20 5.00 -14.40 0.07
C ALA A 20 4.03 -13.24 -0.27
N THR A 21 2.75 -13.55 -0.49
CA THR A 21 1.71 -12.59 -0.88
C THR A 21 0.57 -12.54 0.13
N ASP A 22 0.91 -12.52 1.42
CA ASP A 22 -0.09 -12.51 2.49
C ASP A 22 -0.90 -11.20 2.51
N PHE A 23 -0.25 -10.07 2.22
CA PHE A 23 -0.95 -8.87 1.75
C PHE A 23 -0.07 -8.09 0.78
N THR A 24 -0.50 -7.91 -0.46
CA THR A 24 0.28 -7.14 -1.45
C THR A 24 -0.60 -6.22 -2.26
N LEU A 25 -0.11 -5.01 -2.47
CA LEU A 25 -0.62 -4.07 -3.45
C LEU A 25 0.41 -3.96 -4.58
N SER A 26 0.09 -4.56 -5.74
CA SER A 26 1.01 -4.64 -6.88
C SER A 26 0.35 -4.15 -8.16
N ASN A 27 1.13 -4.06 -9.23
CA ASN A 27 0.69 -3.61 -10.55
C ASN A 27 0.10 -2.20 -10.54
N TYR A 28 0.90 -1.16 -10.28
CA TYR A 28 0.39 0.23 -10.21
C TYR A 28 -0.13 0.77 -11.57
N LYS A 29 -0.07 -0.03 -12.65
CA LYS A 29 -0.73 0.22 -13.95
C LYS A 29 -2.14 -0.38 -14.05
N SER A 30 -2.51 -1.27 -13.14
CA SER A 30 -3.77 -2.00 -13.07
C SER A 30 -3.78 -2.77 -11.74
N PHE A 31 -4.04 -2.06 -10.63
CA PHE A 31 -3.72 -2.58 -9.29
C PHE A 31 -4.31 -3.97 -9.04
N VAL A 32 -3.51 -4.83 -8.42
CA VAL A 32 -3.88 -6.17 -7.95
C VAL A 32 -3.67 -6.23 -6.45
N LEU A 33 -4.72 -6.63 -5.74
CA LEU A 33 -4.67 -6.97 -4.32
C LEU A 33 -4.53 -8.49 -4.17
N CYS A 34 -3.56 -8.93 -3.36
CA CYS A 34 -3.51 -10.30 -2.86
C CYS A 34 -3.67 -10.30 -1.35
N VAL A 35 -4.40 -11.27 -0.82
CA VAL A 35 -4.62 -11.48 0.62
C VAL A 35 -4.54 -12.98 0.93
N GLY A 36 -3.80 -13.37 1.96
CA GLY A 36 -3.67 -14.77 2.39
C GLY A 36 -3.15 -15.70 1.29
N GLY A 37 -2.29 -15.19 0.40
CA GLY A 37 -1.75 -15.93 -0.74
C GLY A 37 -2.67 -16.00 -1.97
N GLU A 38 -3.86 -15.43 -1.92
CA GLU A 38 -4.83 -15.43 -3.03
C GLU A 38 -5.00 -14.03 -3.61
N CYS A 39 -4.90 -13.91 -4.93
CA CYS A 39 -4.97 -12.64 -5.63
C CYS A 39 -6.34 -12.42 -6.28
N GLY A 40 -6.82 -11.19 -6.20
CA GLY A 40 -8.02 -10.72 -6.88
C GLY A 40 -7.79 -10.50 -8.38
N PRO A 41 -8.85 -10.10 -9.11
CA PRO A 41 -8.72 -9.66 -10.49
C PRO A 41 -7.89 -8.37 -10.60
N PHE A 42 -7.38 -8.11 -11.80
CA PHE A 42 -6.83 -6.81 -12.15
C PHE A 42 -7.92 -5.73 -12.06
N SER A 43 -7.64 -4.67 -11.31
CA SER A 43 -8.49 -3.47 -11.33
C SER A 43 -8.16 -2.57 -12.52
N ASP A 44 -9.07 -1.67 -12.88
CA ASP A 44 -8.82 -0.60 -13.84
C ASP A 44 -8.17 0.65 -13.19
N VAL A 45 -7.79 0.56 -11.92
CA VAL A 45 -7.15 1.64 -11.15
C VAL A 45 -5.67 1.76 -11.52
N ARG A 46 -5.22 2.98 -11.82
CA ARG A 46 -3.85 3.27 -12.28
C ARG A 46 -3.23 4.47 -11.56
N ALA A 47 -1.95 4.38 -11.25
CA ALA A 47 -1.12 5.44 -10.67
C ALA A 47 0.25 5.53 -11.37
N SER A 48 0.25 5.51 -12.70
CA SER A 48 1.44 5.43 -13.58
C SER A 48 1.53 6.59 -14.59
N ASN A 49 0.81 7.69 -14.37
CA ASN A 49 0.71 8.82 -15.30
C ASN A 49 1.71 9.97 -15.01
N GLY A 50 2.62 9.80 -14.06
CA GLY A 50 3.58 10.83 -13.64
C GLY A 50 3.02 11.87 -12.68
N ASN A 51 1.78 11.76 -12.21
CA ASN A 51 1.20 12.62 -11.19
C ASN A 51 1.18 11.90 -9.83
N TRP A 52 1.08 12.69 -8.75
CA TRP A 52 0.80 12.14 -7.43
C TRP A 52 -0.63 11.63 -7.38
N HIS A 53 -0.78 10.46 -6.76
CA HIS A 53 -2.07 9.87 -6.44
C HIS A 53 -2.08 9.37 -4.99
N HIS A 54 -3.21 9.54 -4.33
CA HIS A 54 -3.54 8.85 -3.10
C HIS A 54 -4.25 7.54 -3.45
N ILE A 55 -3.71 6.42 -2.97
CA ILE A 55 -4.25 5.08 -3.22
C ILE A 55 -4.61 4.46 -1.87
N ALA A 56 -5.87 4.06 -1.70
CA ALA A 56 -6.29 3.28 -0.55
C ALA A 56 -7.09 2.05 -1.00
N VAL A 57 -7.00 0.99 -0.20
CA VAL A 57 -7.78 -0.24 -0.42
C VAL A 57 -8.33 -0.72 0.92
N THR A 58 -9.60 -1.07 0.95
CA THR A 58 -10.24 -1.72 2.09
C THR A 58 -10.61 -3.15 1.72
N TRP A 59 -10.49 -4.08 2.66
CA TRP A 59 -10.85 -5.47 2.46
C TRP A 59 -11.50 -6.04 3.71
N ASP A 60 -12.58 -6.82 3.54
CA ASP A 60 -13.30 -7.50 4.60
C ASP A 60 -13.44 -8.99 4.27
N ALA A 61 -12.79 -9.86 5.04
CA ALA A 61 -12.84 -11.31 4.84
C ALA A 61 -14.27 -11.88 4.83
N SER A 62 -15.18 -11.23 5.55
CA SER A 62 -16.52 -11.71 5.89
C SER A 62 -17.65 -10.99 5.13
N SER A 63 -17.31 -9.98 4.33
CA SER A 63 -18.31 -9.19 3.63
C SER A 63 -19.11 -10.04 2.64
N ASN A 64 -20.43 -9.87 2.73
CA ASN A 64 -21.41 -10.44 1.81
C ASN A 64 -22.03 -9.36 0.90
N ASP A 65 -21.39 -8.20 0.79
CA ASP A 65 -21.85 -7.15 -0.14
C ASP A 65 -21.77 -7.68 -1.58
N PRO A 66 -22.87 -7.61 -2.36
CA PRO A 66 -22.87 -8.06 -3.75
C PRO A 66 -21.91 -7.28 -4.65
N ARG A 67 -21.43 -6.10 -4.20
CA ARG A 67 -20.45 -5.26 -4.91
C ARG A 67 -19.00 -5.71 -4.68
N GLY A 68 -18.78 -6.66 -3.78
CA GLY A 68 -17.48 -7.24 -3.47
C GLY A 68 -16.98 -6.93 -2.07
N ASN A 69 -15.95 -7.66 -1.66
CA ASN A 69 -15.34 -7.52 -0.35
C ASN A 69 -14.04 -6.71 -0.32
N ALA A 70 -13.56 -6.24 -1.48
CA ALA A 70 -12.51 -5.26 -1.62
C ALA A 70 -13.01 -3.98 -2.31
N ILE A 71 -12.53 -2.82 -1.88
CA ILE A 71 -12.83 -1.52 -2.48
C ILE A 71 -11.52 -0.74 -2.64
N PHE A 72 -11.28 -0.23 -3.84
CA PHE A 72 -10.17 0.67 -4.13
C PHE A 72 -10.65 2.12 -4.23
N TYR A 73 -9.83 2.99 -3.68
CA TYR A 73 -10.01 4.44 -3.70
C TYR A 73 -8.83 5.09 -4.40
N LEU A 74 -9.13 6.02 -5.30
CA LEU A 74 -8.15 6.86 -6.00
C LEU A 74 -8.50 8.32 -5.69
N ASP A 75 -7.54 9.04 -5.13
CA ASP A 75 -7.67 10.46 -4.78
C ASP A 75 -8.93 10.73 -3.94
N GLY A 76 -9.18 9.84 -2.97
CA GLY A 76 -10.27 9.91 -2.01
C GLY A 76 -11.61 9.38 -2.52
N ASN A 77 -11.72 8.97 -3.79
CA ASN A 77 -12.98 8.53 -4.37
C ASN A 77 -12.99 7.01 -4.58
N LYS A 78 -14.11 6.35 -4.27
CA LYS A 78 -14.30 4.95 -4.64
C LYS A 78 -14.31 4.80 -6.16
N VAL A 79 -13.36 4.03 -6.69
CA VAL A 79 -13.20 3.83 -8.15
C VAL A 79 -13.40 2.39 -8.60
N TRP A 80 -13.21 1.41 -7.70
CA TRP A 80 -13.39 0.00 -8.04
C TRP A 80 -13.83 -0.81 -6.82
N SER A 81 -14.58 -1.89 -7.05
CA SER A 81 -14.83 -2.92 -6.04
C SER A 81 -14.96 -4.30 -6.67
N GLY A 82 -14.66 -5.34 -5.90
CA GLY A 82 -14.74 -6.71 -6.38
C GLY A 82 -14.40 -7.73 -5.30
N ASP A 83 -14.51 -9.00 -5.66
CA ASP A 83 -14.20 -10.11 -4.76
C ASP A 83 -12.71 -10.45 -4.77
N VAL A 84 -12.11 -10.51 -3.59
CA VAL A 84 -10.72 -10.86 -3.37
C VAL A 84 -10.64 -11.76 -2.13
N ALA A 85 -10.15 -12.99 -2.28
CA ALA A 85 -9.71 -13.83 -1.17
C ALA A 85 -10.74 -13.98 -0.03
N LYS A 86 -12.02 -14.17 -0.34
CA LYS A 86 -13.09 -14.29 0.67
C LYS A 86 -12.80 -15.40 1.67
N GLY A 87 -13.01 -15.12 2.95
CA GLY A 87 -12.75 -16.08 4.04
C GLY A 87 -11.27 -16.36 4.34
N LYS A 88 -10.32 -15.71 3.64
CA LYS A 88 -8.90 -15.75 4.02
C LYS A 88 -8.63 -14.91 5.27
N SER A 89 -7.40 -15.02 5.79
CA SER A 89 -6.88 -14.24 6.91
C SER A 89 -5.50 -13.72 6.55
N ILE A 90 -5.15 -12.54 7.06
CA ILE A 90 -3.79 -12.01 7.04
C ILE A 90 -3.10 -12.52 8.31
N MET A 91 -1.95 -13.15 8.17
CA MET A 91 -1.21 -13.76 9.27
C MET A 91 -0.35 -12.71 9.99
N ASN A 92 -0.10 -12.92 11.28
CA ASN A 92 0.77 -12.04 12.07
C ASN A 92 2.25 -12.44 11.97
N GLY A 93 3.15 -11.52 12.31
CA GLY A 93 4.59 -11.80 12.46
C GLY A 93 5.37 -11.83 11.14
N GLY A 94 4.80 -11.24 10.08
CA GLY A 94 5.45 -11.10 8.78
C GLY A 94 6.31 -9.86 8.67
N THR A 95 6.96 -9.73 7.53
CA THR A 95 7.83 -8.61 7.17
C THR A 95 7.14 -7.70 6.17
N VAL A 96 7.46 -6.41 6.23
CA VAL A 96 6.96 -5.40 5.29
C VAL A 96 8.10 -4.95 4.39
N VAL A 97 7.87 -5.03 3.09
CA VAL A 97 8.72 -4.44 2.06
C VAL A 97 7.95 -3.36 1.31
N LEU A 98 8.56 -2.20 1.19
CA LEU A 98 8.10 -1.09 0.38
C LEU A 98 8.95 -1.03 -0.89
N GLY A 99 8.29 -1.07 -2.04
CA GLY A 99 8.93 -0.88 -3.34
C GLY A 99 9.22 -2.15 -4.15
N ASN A 100 9.00 -3.36 -3.63
CA ASN A 100 9.16 -4.58 -4.40
C ASN A 100 8.30 -5.74 -3.86
N SER A 101 8.03 -6.74 -4.69
CA SER A 101 7.35 -7.97 -4.25
C SER A 101 8.32 -8.90 -3.54
N GLN A 102 7.87 -9.42 -2.41
CA GLN A 102 8.63 -10.42 -1.68
C GLN A 102 8.50 -11.80 -2.31
N THR A 103 9.58 -12.58 -2.26
CA THR A 103 9.59 -14.02 -2.57
C THR A 103 9.57 -14.88 -1.30
N ALA A 104 10.03 -14.28 -0.19
CA ALA A 104 9.99 -14.79 1.17
C ALA A 104 10.08 -13.58 2.12
N PRO A 105 9.83 -13.74 3.43
CA PRO A 105 9.99 -12.65 4.38
C PRO A 105 11.37 -11.97 4.27
N GLY A 106 11.40 -10.65 4.07
CA GLY A 106 12.61 -9.84 3.87
C GLY A 106 13.42 -10.14 2.59
N GLN A 107 12.90 -10.92 1.64
CA GLN A 107 13.61 -11.27 0.40
C GLN A 107 12.81 -10.86 -0.82
N VAL A 108 13.49 -10.28 -1.81
CA VAL A 108 12.91 -9.87 -3.09
C VAL A 108 13.66 -10.54 -4.24
N GLY A 109 12.93 -10.86 -5.31
CA GLY A 109 13.51 -11.44 -6.53
C GLY A 109 14.14 -10.40 -7.45
N SER A 110 14.88 -10.84 -8.47
CA SER A 110 15.54 -10.00 -9.48
C SER A 110 14.60 -9.53 -10.61
N GLY A 111 13.33 -9.24 -10.30
CA GLY A 111 12.24 -9.09 -11.28
C GLY A 111 11.80 -7.66 -11.61
N THR A 112 10.84 -7.55 -12.55
CA THR A 112 10.14 -6.33 -13.00
C THR A 112 9.08 -5.80 -12.02
N SER A 113 9.04 -6.36 -10.81
CA SER A 113 8.15 -6.01 -9.71
C SER A 113 8.63 -4.80 -8.91
N ASN A 114 9.74 -4.18 -9.31
CA ASN A 114 10.24 -2.97 -8.67
C ASN A 114 9.31 -1.77 -8.90
N PHE A 115 8.84 -1.14 -7.83
CA PHE A 115 8.19 0.16 -7.91
C PHE A 115 9.24 1.25 -8.13
N VAL A 116 9.17 1.90 -9.29
CA VAL A 116 10.05 3.02 -9.63
C VAL A 116 9.23 4.30 -9.55
N GLY A 117 9.54 5.13 -8.55
CA GLY A 117 8.80 6.37 -8.32
C GLY A 117 8.99 6.92 -6.91
N GLN A 118 8.08 7.80 -6.52
CA GLN A 118 8.08 8.49 -5.25
C GLN A 118 6.92 8.01 -4.37
N MET A 119 7.13 8.02 -3.06
CA MET A 119 6.11 7.71 -2.08
C MET A 119 6.19 8.61 -0.85
N SER A 120 5.03 8.75 -0.21
CA SER A 120 4.82 9.43 1.07
C SER A 120 3.73 8.65 1.79
N ASP A 121 3.74 8.69 3.12
CA ASP A 121 2.64 8.29 3.99
C ASP A 121 2.03 6.91 3.65
N VAL A 122 2.52 5.85 4.28
CA VAL A 122 1.88 4.53 4.24
C VAL A 122 1.24 4.22 5.59
N LEU A 123 -0.06 3.92 5.57
CA LEU A 123 -0.83 3.57 6.76
C LEU A 123 -1.55 2.23 6.53
N TRP A 124 -1.43 1.32 7.50
CA TRP A 124 -2.23 0.12 7.59
C TRP A 124 -3.10 0.20 8.83
N VAL A 125 -4.40 -0.03 8.69
CA VAL A 125 -5.36 -0.02 9.81
C VAL A 125 -6.11 -1.35 9.89
N ASN A 126 -6.43 -1.82 11.10
CA ASN A 126 -7.11 -3.09 11.35
C ASN A 126 -8.64 -3.06 11.22
N ARG A 127 -9.19 -2.08 10.49
CA ARG A 127 -10.63 -1.94 10.28
C ARG A 127 -10.93 -1.49 8.86
N VAL A 128 -12.12 -1.84 8.38
CA VAL A 128 -12.66 -1.29 7.13
C VAL A 128 -12.95 0.20 7.34
N MET A 129 -12.43 1.02 6.44
CA MET A 129 -12.68 2.47 6.43
C MET A 129 -13.87 2.81 5.55
N SER A 130 -14.64 3.82 5.97
CA SER A 130 -15.62 4.45 5.09
C SER A 130 -14.93 5.34 4.06
N GLU A 131 -15.62 5.72 2.98
CA GLU A 131 -15.09 6.69 2.02
C GLU A 131 -14.77 8.05 2.68
N VAL A 132 -15.59 8.48 3.63
CA VAL A 132 -15.36 9.72 4.40
C VAL A 132 -14.11 9.60 5.26
N ASP A 133 -13.86 8.44 5.89
CA ASP A 133 -12.62 8.20 6.65
C ASP A 133 -11.39 8.27 5.73
N VAL A 134 -11.47 7.66 4.54
CA VAL A 134 -10.40 7.67 3.55
C VAL A 134 -10.09 9.10 3.07
N GLN A 135 -11.12 9.89 2.78
CA GLN A 135 -10.96 11.30 2.40
C GLN A 135 -10.36 12.14 3.52
N ALA A 136 -10.81 11.94 4.76
CA ALA A 136 -10.28 12.64 5.92
C ALA A 136 -8.79 12.34 6.14
N LEU A 137 -8.40 11.06 6.04
CA LEU A 137 -7.01 10.65 6.20
C LEU A 137 -6.13 11.14 5.06
N MET A 138 -6.62 11.10 3.82
CA MET A 138 -5.91 11.66 2.68
C MET A 138 -5.50 13.10 2.97
N MET A 139 -6.36 13.95 3.53
CA MET A 139 -6.09 15.36 3.89
C MET A 139 -5.08 15.58 5.04
N SER A 140 -4.52 14.51 5.62
CA SER A 140 -3.63 14.59 6.78
C SER A 140 -2.36 13.77 6.58
N HIS A 141 -1.31 14.15 7.31
CA HIS A 141 -0.11 13.33 7.41
C HIS A 141 -0.33 12.12 8.31
N VAL A 142 0.39 11.03 8.02
CA VAL A 142 0.44 9.89 8.92
C VAL A 142 1.25 10.24 10.17
N THR A 143 0.68 9.92 11.32
CA THR A 143 1.24 10.24 12.65
C THR A 143 1.48 9.01 13.52
N GLY A 144 0.91 7.85 13.17
CA GLY A 144 0.91 6.63 13.98
C GLY A 144 -0.15 6.59 15.08
N HIS A 145 -0.91 7.67 15.25
CA HIS A 145 -1.96 7.80 16.26
C HIS A 145 -3.37 7.60 15.68
N GLU A 146 -3.47 7.23 14.41
CA GLU A 146 -4.75 6.97 13.76
C GLU A 146 -5.46 5.78 14.41
N ALA A 147 -6.78 5.88 14.58
CA ALA A 147 -7.56 4.86 15.25
C ALA A 147 -7.51 3.50 14.51
N GLY A 148 -6.87 2.52 15.15
CA GLY A 148 -6.67 1.17 14.61
C GLY A 148 -5.40 0.99 13.79
N ALA A 149 -4.48 1.98 13.80
CA ALA A 149 -3.19 1.88 13.11
C ALA A 149 -2.42 0.64 13.57
N VAL A 150 -1.99 -0.16 12.60
CA VAL A 150 -1.14 -1.36 12.76
C VAL A 150 0.27 -1.09 12.27
N LEU A 151 0.39 -0.29 11.20
CA LEU A 151 1.66 0.19 10.65
C LEU A 151 1.45 1.63 10.20
N ALA A 152 2.39 2.51 10.53
CA ALA A 152 2.36 3.92 10.19
C ALA A 152 3.75 4.40 9.80
N PHE A 153 3.93 4.62 8.51
CA PHE A 153 5.17 4.97 7.86
C PHE A 153 5.03 6.40 7.31
N ALA A 154 5.36 7.39 8.13
CA ALA A 154 5.13 8.81 7.85
C ALA A 154 6.04 9.39 6.75
N MET A 155 7.21 8.79 6.49
CA MET A 155 8.14 9.13 5.37
C MET A 155 8.51 10.61 5.25
N THR A 156 8.43 11.36 6.35
CA THR A 156 8.55 12.83 6.41
C THR A 156 9.45 13.29 7.55
N GLN A 157 10.19 12.38 8.20
CA GLN A 157 10.98 12.71 9.38
C GLN A 157 12.46 12.99 9.04
N PRO A 158 13.14 13.88 9.80
CA PRO A 158 14.53 14.28 9.53
C PRO A 158 15.53 13.12 9.45
N ASP A 159 15.22 11.98 10.07
CA ASP A 159 16.08 10.79 10.14
C ASP A 159 15.66 9.68 9.16
N ASP A 160 14.71 9.93 8.24
CA ASP A 160 14.34 8.98 7.19
C ASP A 160 15.48 8.88 6.16
N HIS A 161 16.51 8.13 6.53
CA HIS A 161 17.72 7.91 5.76
C HIS A 161 17.85 6.42 5.42
N LEU A 162 17.12 6.03 4.37
CA LEU A 162 17.55 5.03 3.38
C LEU A 162 18.08 3.67 3.91
N THR A 163 17.17 2.85 4.43
CA THR A 163 17.09 1.38 4.20
C THR A 163 15.87 0.84 4.92
N ASN A 164 15.63 1.37 6.12
CA ASN A 164 14.63 0.95 7.08
C ASN A 164 13.74 2.14 7.44
N LEU A 165 12.43 1.95 7.53
CA LEU A 165 11.50 2.96 8.03
C LEU A 165 10.97 2.56 9.40
N MET A 166 11.00 3.51 10.34
CA MET A 166 10.40 3.33 11.65
C MET A 166 8.87 3.34 11.52
N ASP A 167 8.22 2.30 12.05
CA ASP A 167 6.79 2.31 12.28
C ASP A 167 6.47 3.14 13.53
N TYR A 168 5.59 4.15 13.36
CA TYR A 168 5.12 5.02 14.44
C TYR A 168 3.87 4.51 15.14
N SER A 169 3.31 3.38 14.71
CA SER A 169 2.24 2.70 15.42
C SER A 169 2.76 2.03 16.70
N THR A 170 1.86 1.41 17.46
CA THR A 170 2.23 0.63 18.65
C THR A 170 3.02 -0.65 18.33
N SER A 171 3.07 -1.07 17.06
CA SER A 171 3.73 -2.31 16.66
C SER A 171 5.27 -2.19 16.66
N ASN A 172 5.80 -0.98 16.48
CA ASN A 172 7.25 -0.69 16.36
C ASN A 172 7.95 -1.58 15.32
N TYR A 173 7.25 -1.97 14.26
CA TYR A 173 7.84 -2.74 13.17
C TYR A 173 8.88 -1.91 12.40
N VAL A 174 9.75 -2.57 11.65
CA VAL A 174 10.68 -1.90 10.73
C VAL A 174 10.33 -2.32 9.31
N GLY A 175 9.88 -1.37 8.49
CA GLY A 175 9.64 -1.59 7.07
C GLY A 175 10.95 -1.50 6.29
N GLU A 176 11.15 -2.35 5.28
CA GLU A 176 12.36 -2.36 4.47
C GLU A 176 12.10 -1.78 3.07
N PHE A 177 12.89 -0.78 2.64
CA PHE A 177 12.85 -0.30 1.27
C PHE A 177 13.72 -1.17 0.37
N MET A 178 13.08 -1.86 -0.58
CA MET A 178 13.75 -2.70 -1.55
C MET A 178 13.34 -2.32 -2.96
N GLY A 179 14.29 -2.42 -3.88
CA GLY A 179 14.13 -1.97 -5.25
C GLY A 179 15.46 -1.56 -5.87
N ASP A 180 15.51 -1.55 -7.19
CA ASP A 180 16.63 -1.01 -7.97
C ASP A 180 16.09 -0.16 -9.15
N PRO A 181 16.00 1.17 -9.00
CA PRO A 181 16.26 1.94 -7.78
C PRO A 181 15.18 1.68 -6.71
N LYS A 182 15.51 1.96 -5.44
CA LYS A 182 14.52 2.04 -4.35
C LYS A 182 13.56 3.20 -4.58
N PRO A 183 12.35 3.17 -3.99
CA PRO A 183 11.45 4.32 -4.03
C PRO A 183 12.08 5.54 -3.36
N GLU A 184 11.82 6.71 -3.91
CA GLU A 184 12.22 7.98 -3.29
C GLU A 184 11.15 8.45 -2.31
N LEU A 185 11.57 8.81 -1.09
CA LEU A 185 10.67 9.38 -0.08
C LEU A 185 10.55 10.87 -0.33
N MET A 186 9.36 11.32 -0.68
CA MET A 186 9.13 12.71 -1.04
C MET A 186 7.79 13.18 -0.54
N PHE A 187 7.79 14.37 0.07
CA PHE A 187 6.57 15.09 0.32
C PHE A 187 6.21 15.96 -0.90
N PRO A 188 5.04 15.73 -1.52
CA PRO A 188 4.61 16.51 -2.67
C PRO A 188 4.34 17.97 -2.32
N ALA A 189 4.89 18.85 -3.15
CA ALA A 189 4.60 20.27 -3.13
C ALA A 189 3.09 20.51 -3.31
N GLN A 190 2.57 21.58 -2.69
CA GLN A 190 1.14 21.86 -2.61
C GLN A 190 0.41 21.86 -3.97
N ASP A 191 1.09 22.31 -5.02
CA ASP A 191 0.59 22.37 -6.40
C ASP A 191 0.63 21.02 -7.15
N SER A 192 1.40 20.06 -6.64
CA SER A 192 1.54 18.71 -7.20
C SER A 192 0.66 17.66 -6.52
N ARG A 193 -0.06 18.06 -5.46
CA ARG A 193 -0.95 17.20 -4.67
C ARG A 193 -2.16 16.72 -5.49
N PRO A 194 -2.69 15.50 -5.26
CA PRO A 194 -3.88 15.06 -5.95
C PRO A 194 -5.09 15.94 -5.59
N PRO A 195 -6.12 15.98 -6.45
CA PRO A 195 -7.37 16.65 -6.13
C PRO A 195 -7.94 16.16 -4.80
N ASN A 196 -8.49 17.08 -3.98
CA ASN A 196 -9.02 16.82 -2.64
C ASN A 196 -7.97 16.58 -1.54
N TRP A 197 -6.69 16.81 -1.81
CA TRP A 197 -5.64 16.84 -0.78
C TRP A 197 -5.38 18.24 -0.24
#